data_AF-A0A343TL43-F1
#
_entry.id   AF-A0A343TL43-F1
#
_cell.length_a   1.000
_cell.length_b   1.000
_cell.length_c   1.000
_cell.angle_alpha   90.00
_cell.angle_beta   90.00
_cell.angle_gamma   90.00
#
_symmetry.space_group_name_H-M   'P 1'
#
loop_
_entity.id
_entity.type
_entity.pdbx_description
1 polymer ?
#
loop_
_entity_poly.entity_id
_entity_poly.type
_entity_poly.pdbx_seq_one_letter_code
_entity_poly.pdbx_strand_id
1 'polypeptide(L)' 'MVLRRHPSATCNRCDSALYYRYLEESTGWQISVTCDPEKGCGRDVVSKRAPRHHVDRPEEARAVAKRLAGEL' A
#
# COMPACT_ATOMS: atom_id res chain seq x y z
N MET A 1 -2.11 -1.82 12.46
CA MET A 1 -2.11 -1.67 10.98
C MET A 1 -2.94 -0.44 10.62
N VAL A 2 -2.38 0.52 9.87
CA VAL A 2 -3.13 1.73 9.45
C VAL A 2 -3.30 1.70 7.94
N LEU A 3 -4.55 1.68 7.49
CA LEU A 3 -4.91 1.79 6.08
C LEU A 3 -4.97 3.29 5.71
N ARG A 4 -4.20 3.70 4.70
CA ARG A 4 -4.14 5.10 4.25
C ARG A 4 -4.61 5.21 2.81
N ARG A 5 -5.50 6.16 2.56
CA ARG A 5 -5.96 6.48 1.20
C ARG A 5 -4.83 7.11 0.39
N HIS A 6 -4.63 6.65 -0.84
CA HIS A 6 -3.76 7.32 -1.80
C HIS A 6 -4.45 8.60 -2.32
N PRO A 7 -3.76 9.76 -2.38
CA PRO A 7 -4.39 11.02 -2.73
C PRO A 7 -4.93 11.06 -4.17
N SER A 8 -4.30 10.34 -5.09
CA SER A 8 -4.56 10.47 -6.53
C SER A 8 -4.52 9.16 -7.31
N ALA A 9 -4.42 8.01 -6.64
CA ALA A 9 -4.40 6.72 -7.33
C ALA A 9 -5.76 6.05 -7.21
N THR A 10 -6.22 5.49 -8.32
CA THR A 10 -7.51 4.82 -8.45
C THR A 10 -7.32 3.42 -8.98
N CYS A 11 -8.24 2.54 -8.63
CA CYS A 11 -8.24 1.17 -9.11
C CYS A 11 -8.58 1.17 -10.59
N ASN A 12 -7.66 0.68 -11.42
CA ASN A 12 -7.82 0.51 -12.87
C ASN A 12 -9.06 -0.30 -13.32
N ARG A 13 -9.78 -0.95 -12.39
CA ARG A 13 -10.95 -1.78 -12.68
C ARG A 13 -12.29 -1.13 -12.35
N CYS A 14 -12.33 -0.27 -11.33
CA CYS A 14 -13.58 0.29 -10.80
C CYS A 14 -13.47 1.78 -10.44
N ASP A 15 -12.36 2.42 -10.83
CA ASP A 15 -12.04 3.84 -10.63
C ASP A 15 -12.11 4.34 -9.18
N SER A 16 -12.22 3.42 -8.22
CA SER A 16 -12.30 3.74 -6.80
C SER A 16 -10.93 4.04 -6.22
N ALA A 17 -10.88 4.82 -5.14
CA ALA A 17 -9.61 5.19 -4.52
C ALA A 17 -8.81 3.95 -4.06
N LEU A 18 -7.50 3.96 -4.32
CA LEU A 18 -6.59 2.95 -3.78
C LEU A 18 -6.17 3.32 -2.36
N TYR A 19 -6.02 2.30 -1.54
CA TYR A 19 -5.52 2.40 -0.19
C TYR A 19 -4.24 1.60 -0.07
N TYR A 20 -3.27 2.14 0.66
CA TYR A 20 -2.04 1.45 0.98
C TYR A 20 -1.90 1.29 2.49
N ARG A 21 -1.27 0.19 2.90
CA ARG A 21 -0.88 -0.09 4.27
C ARG A 21 0.57 -0.54 4.29
N TYR A 22 1.21 -0.28 5.42
CA TYR A 22 2.51 -0.81 5.75
C TYR A 22 2.49 -1.28 7.20
N LEU A 23 3.12 -2.42 7.46
CA LEU A 23 3.20 -3.05 8.76
C LEU A 23 4.67 -3.41 9.02
N GLU A 24 5.18 -3.04 10.19
CA GLU A 24 6.49 -3.47 10.63
C GLU A 24 6.44 -4.97 10.98
N GLU A 25 7.37 -5.73 10.42
CA GLU A 25 7.61 -7.14 10.74
C GLU A 25 9.06 -7.32 11.23
N SER A 26 9.34 -8.41 11.94
CA SER A 26 10.70 -8.69 12.46
C SER A 26 11.78 -8.73 11.37
N THR A 27 11.41 -8.97 10.11
CA THR A 27 12.32 -9.05 8.95
C THR A 27 12.30 -7.81 8.06
N GLY A 28 11.46 -6.80 8.36
CA GLY A 28 11.30 -5.60 7.54
C GLY A 28 9.90 -5.02 7.60
N TRP A 29 9.32 -4.75 6.44
CA TRP A 29 8.03 -4.09 6.29
C TRP A 29 7.17 -4.85 5.29
N GLN A 30 5.97 -5.23 5.71
CA GLN A 30 4.94 -5.71 4.80
C GLN A 30 4.17 -4.51 4.25
N ILE A 31 4.15 -4.37 2.93
CA ILE A 31 3.45 -3.31 2.21
C ILE A 31 2.33 -3.95 1.40
N SER A 32 1.11 -3.42 1.52
CA SER A 32 -0.01 -3.85 0.67
C SER A 32 -0.78 -2.66 0.13
N VAL A 33 -1.28 -2.80 -1.09
CA VAL A 33 -2.21 -1.88 -1.74
C VAL A 33 -3.49 -2.64 -2.01
N THR A 34 -4.61 -2.08 -1.58
CA THR A 34 -5.94 -2.64 -1.78
C THR A 34 -6.87 -1.58 -2.32
N CYS A 35 -7.81 -2.00 -3.15
CA CYS A 35 -8.91 -1.13 -3.57
C CYS A 35 -9.82 -0.88 -2.36
N ASP A 36 -10.45 0.30 -2.31
CA ASP A 36 -11.46 0.64 -1.28
C ASP A 36 -12.41 -0.56 -1.08
N PRO A 37 -12.47 -1.17 0.13
CA PRO A 37 -13.30 -2.34 0.38
C PRO A 37 -14.78 -1.99 0.57
N GLU A 38 -15.11 -0.73 0.84
CA GLU A 38 -16.50 -0.29 1.05
C GLU A 38 -17.12 0.27 -0.23
N LYS A 39 -16.34 0.99 -1.04
CA LYS A 39 -16.80 1.65 -2.27
C LYS A 39 -16.29 1.02 -3.55
N GLY A 40 -15.20 0.27 -3.48
CA GLY A 40 -14.55 -0.32 -4.65
C GLY A 40 -14.76 -1.81 -4.75
N CYS A 41 -13.93 -2.46 -5.57
CA CYS A 41 -13.99 -3.91 -5.78
C CYS A 41 -13.38 -4.74 -4.64
N GLY A 42 -12.86 -4.10 -3.57
CA GLY A 42 -12.30 -4.75 -2.38
C GLY A 42 -11.14 -5.70 -2.64
N ARG A 43 -10.50 -5.60 -3.81
CA ARG A 43 -9.44 -6.51 -4.23
C ARG A 43 -8.09 -6.03 -3.73
N ASP A 44 -7.32 -6.93 -3.13
CA ASP A 44 -5.90 -6.72 -2.93
C ASP A 44 -5.23 -6.59 -4.31
N VAL A 45 -4.65 -5.42 -4.56
CA VAL A 45 -4.05 -5.09 -5.86
C VAL A 45 -2.60 -5.52 -5.88
N VAL A 46 -1.87 -5.23 -4.79
CA VAL A 46 -0.46 -5.62 -4.64
C VAL A 46 -0.15 -5.91 -3.18
N SER A 47 0.68 -6.92 -2.93
CA SER A 47 1.37 -7.09 -1.64
C SER A 47 2.85 -7.38 -1.88
N LYS A 48 3.72 -6.63 -1.22
CA LYS A 48 5.18 -6.73 -1.33
C LYS A 48 5.80 -6.64 0.05
N ARG A 49 6.85 -7.42 0.29
CA ARG A 49 7.68 -7.30 1.49
C ARG A 49 8.92 -6.47 1.15
N ALA A 50 9.16 -5.41 1.91
CA ALA A 50 10.37 -4.62 1.86
C ALA A 50 11.26 -5.03 3.05
N PRO A 51 12.35 -5.78 2.83
CA PRO A 51 13.18 -6.24 3.94
C PRO A 51 13.88 -5.07 4.64
N ARG A 52 14.20 -5.25 5.93
CA ARG A 52 14.75 -4.18 6.80
C ARG A 52 16.00 -3.51 6.25
N HIS A 53 16.86 -4.26 5.56
CA HIS A 53 18.09 -3.73 4.95
C HIS A 53 17.84 -2.78 3.77
N HIS A 54 16.64 -2.80 3.17
CA HIS A 54 16.24 -1.87 2.11
C HIS A 54 15.41 -0.70 2.63
N VAL A 55 14.68 -0.90 3.72
CA VAL A 55 13.78 0.08 4.33
C VAL A 55 13.88 -0.10 5.83
N ASP A 56 14.65 0.76 6.49
CA ASP A 56 14.82 0.69 7.94
C ASP A 56 13.79 1.57 8.67
N ARG A 57 13.37 2.68 8.04
CA ARG A 57 12.48 3.66 8.68
C ARG A 57 11.02 3.53 8.25
N PRO A 58 10.06 3.82 9.16
CA PRO A 58 8.62 3.80 8.85
C PRO A 58 8.22 4.82 7.77
N GLU A 59 8.93 5.94 7.70
CA GLU A 59 8.72 7.00 6.71
C GLU A 59 9.13 6.55 5.29
N GLU A 60 10.20 5.77 5.18
CA GLU A 60 10.60 5.13 3.92
C GLU A 60 9.58 4.06 3.51
N ALA A 61 9.13 3.22 4.44
CA ALA A 61 8.10 2.22 4.18
C ALA A 61 6.80 2.86 3.68
N ARG A 62 6.41 3.99 4.29
CA ARG A 62 5.29 4.80 3.84
C ARG A 62 5.50 5.36 2.44
N ALA A 63 6.68 5.87 2.13
CA ALA A 63 6.99 6.41 0.80
C ALA A 63 6.93 5.32 -0.27
N VAL A 64 7.46 4.13 0.01
CA VAL A 64 7.38 2.95 -0.88
C VAL A 64 5.94 2.52 -1.07
N ALA A 65 5.16 2.41 0.01
CA ALA A 65 3.74 2.03 -0.07
C ALA A 65 2.92 3.03 -0.89
N LYS A 66 3.18 4.34 -0.71
CA LYS A 66 2.56 5.40 -1.50
C LYS A 66 2.95 5.29 -2.98
N ARG A 67 4.24 5.13 -3.28
CA ARG A 67 4.73 5.01 -4.67
C ARG A 67 4.10 3.80 -5.36
N LEU A 68 4.11 2.64 -4.70
CA LEU A 68 3.55 1.40 -5.22
C LEU A 68 2.05 1.53 -5.55
N ALA A 69 1.29 2.26 -4.74
CA ALA A 69 -0.11 2.54 -5.02
C ALA A 69 -0.33 3.47 -6.22
N GLY A 70 0.60 4.38 -6.50
CA GLY A 70 0.55 5.28 -7.65
C GLY A 70 1.05 4.67 -8.97
N GLU A 71 1.70 3.51 -8.93
CA GLU A 71 2.18 2.79 -10.11
C GLU A 71 1.14 1.78 -10.67
N LEU A 72 -0.05 1.72 -10.07
CA LEU A 72 -1.15 0.79 -10.41
C LEU A 72 -2.27 1.46 -11.21
#